data_AF-A0A7W5JSH4-F1
#
_entry.id   AF-A0A7W5JSH4-F1
#
_cell.length_a   1.000
_cell.length_b   1.000
_cell.length_c   1.000
_cell.angle_alpha   90.00
_cell.angle_beta   90.00
_cell.angle_gamma   90.00
#
_symmetry.space_group_name_H-M   'P 1'
#
loop_
_entity.id
_entity.type
_entity.pdbx_description
1 polymer ?
#
loop_
_entity_poly.entity_id
_entity_poly.type
_entity_poly.pdbx_seq_one_letter_code
_entity_poly.pdbx_strand_id
1 'polypeptide(L)'
;MITSPITSPITADYVHGVAELEPNDRGLRLHRLPAWVRQQFPDPQLMAMEGQPSGARLVFRTDATTVELVSHPTRVAYRGADRVRGAFDVYVDGNLASRDVLDGGDAMVVDLTTGATSFEPGPSHKTTVSLPDGTHVVEVWLPHNEALDLVELRSDAALEEVTTSAPRWLHHGSSISHGSNATDPSEIWPAVAARIAGVELRNLGLGGSALVDSFLARVLRDTEADVISVKLGINVVNLDAMRLRAFVPAMHGFLDTIREGHPGTPLLLVSPIFCGIHEATPGPGTIDPTTFGTDQVKFMVTGDPAEVAQGKLTLEVIRRELRSLFERRADDANLHYLEGTELYGPTDAVELPLPDALHPGPEAHRVIGERFARLVFGEGGAFQEFGGRG
;
A
#
# COMPACT_ATOMS: atom_id res chain seq x y z
N MET A 1 41.26 0.60 -8.22
CA MET A 1 41.68 -0.21 -7.06
C MET A 1 40.46 -0.98 -6.62
N ILE A 2 40.53 -2.30 -6.45
CA ILE A 2 39.41 -3.06 -5.88
C ILE A 2 39.41 -2.75 -4.38
N THR A 3 38.60 -1.80 -3.96
CA THR A 3 38.29 -1.62 -2.54
C THR A 3 37.51 -2.85 -2.09
N SER A 4 37.91 -3.43 -0.95
CA SER A 4 37.14 -4.53 -0.36
C SER A 4 35.75 -4.00 0.02
N PRO A 5 34.68 -4.77 -0.22
CA PRO A 5 33.33 -4.32 0.11
C PRO A 5 33.19 -4.04 1.60
N ILE A 6 32.56 -2.90 1.92
CA ILE A 6 32.21 -2.45 3.26
C ILE A 6 30.81 -2.98 3.56
N THR A 7 30.64 -3.72 4.66
CA THR A 7 29.29 -4.04 5.17
C THR A 7 28.78 -2.85 5.98
N SER A 8 27.70 -2.24 5.52
CA SER A 8 27.04 -1.11 6.18
C SER A 8 25.89 -1.61 7.07
N PRO A 9 25.75 -1.13 8.31
CA PRO A 9 24.60 -1.47 9.14
C PRO A 9 23.33 -0.91 8.50
N ILE A 10 22.28 -1.74 8.42
CA ILE A 10 20.96 -1.28 7.99
C ILE A 10 20.29 -0.66 9.23
N THR A 11 20.00 0.64 9.18
CA THR A 11 19.36 1.39 10.28
C THR A 11 18.04 2.01 9.82
N ALA A 12 17.26 2.54 10.75
CA ALA A 12 16.04 3.29 10.45
C ALA A 12 16.31 4.54 9.59
N ASP A 13 17.54 5.05 9.61
CA ASP A 13 17.96 6.22 8.80
C ASP A 13 17.99 5.91 7.30
N TYR A 14 18.07 4.62 6.93
CA TYR A 14 17.99 4.20 5.52
C TYR A 14 16.62 3.66 5.13
N VAL A 15 15.78 3.24 6.07
CA VAL A 15 14.50 2.56 5.74
C VAL A 15 13.33 3.51 5.93
N HIS A 16 12.79 4.00 4.81
CA HIS A 16 11.65 4.91 4.79
C HIS A 16 10.34 4.14 4.59
N GLY A 17 9.25 4.63 5.19
CA GLY A 17 7.90 4.11 4.97
C GLY A 17 7.46 2.93 5.84
N VAL A 18 8.30 2.47 6.78
CA VAL A 18 7.96 1.41 7.76
C VAL A 18 7.80 1.98 9.16
N ALA A 19 6.98 1.35 10.01
CA ALA A 19 6.82 1.77 11.41
C ALA A 19 7.96 1.26 12.30
N GLU A 20 8.42 0.03 12.06
CA GLU A 20 9.43 -0.62 12.89
C GLU A 20 10.35 -1.53 12.05
N LEU A 21 11.60 -1.67 12.54
CA LEU A 21 12.55 -2.69 12.11
C LEU A 21 12.74 -3.66 13.29
N GLU A 22 12.29 -4.90 13.14
CA GLU A 22 12.37 -5.92 14.18
C GLU A 22 13.56 -6.86 13.89
N PRO A 23 14.58 -6.92 14.76
CA PRO A 23 15.66 -7.89 14.63
C PRO A 23 15.17 -9.34 14.76
N ASN A 24 15.68 -10.22 13.92
CA ASN A 24 15.46 -11.66 14.00
C ASN A 24 16.73 -12.44 13.65
N ASP A 25 16.64 -13.77 13.62
CA ASP A 25 17.80 -14.65 13.36
C ASP A 25 18.45 -14.45 11.99
N ARG A 26 17.78 -13.78 11.04
CA ARG A 26 18.25 -13.55 9.67
C ARG A 26 18.74 -12.12 9.43
N GLY A 27 18.16 -11.14 10.13
CA GLY A 27 18.39 -9.72 9.87
C GLY A 27 17.30 -8.85 10.50
N LEU A 28 16.77 -7.90 9.72
CA LEU A 28 15.72 -6.98 10.16
C LEU A 28 14.42 -7.22 9.39
N ARG A 29 13.36 -7.60 10.09
CA ARG A 29 11.99 -7.69 9.55
C ARG A 29 11.38 -6.30 9.50
N LEU A 30 10.75 -5.99 8.37
CA LEU A 30 10.04 -4.72 8.16
C LEU A 30 8.58 -4.86 8.59
N HIS A 31 8.11 -3.90 9.39
CA HIS A 31 6.71 -3.80 9.81
C HIS A 31 6.14 -2.44 9.43
N ARG A 32 4.98 -2.43 8.74
CA ARG A 32 4.26 -1.17 8.47
C ARG A 32 3.35 -0.75 9.63
N LEU A 33 3.13 -1.62 10.61
CA LEU A 33 2.37 -1.31 11.82
C LEU A 33 3.23 -1.46 13.08
N PRO A 34 2.98 -0.65 14.12
CA PRO A 34 3.74 -0.74 15.36
C PRO A 34 3.45 -2.04 16.13
N ALA A 35 4.42 -2.50 16.94
CA ALA A 35 4.36 -3.75 17.70
C ALA A 35 3.08 -3.88 18.54
N TRP A 36 2.60 -2.78 19.12
CA TRP A 36 1.40 -2.82 19.96
C TRP A 36 0.15 -3.24 19.18
N VAL A 37 0.05 -2.91 17.89
CA VAL A 37 -1.07 -3.37 17.05
C VAL A 37 -0.96 -4.88 16.82
N ARG A 38 0.24 -5.35 16.49
CA ARG A 38 0.53 -6.77 16.26
C ARG A 38 0.23 -7.61 17.52
N GLN A 39 0.46 -7.05 18.71
CA GLN A 39 0.11 -7.69 19.97
C GLN A 39 -1.39 -7.60 20.29
N GLN A 40 -2.03 -6.47 20.02
CA GLN A 40 -3.44 -6.24 20.33
C GLN A 40 -4.38 -7.02 19.41
N PHE A 41 -4.04 -7.12 18.12
CA PHE A 41 -4.88 -7.73 17.09
C PHE A 41 -4.03 -8.50 16.06
N PRO A 42 -3.52 -9.69 16.42
CA PRO A 42 -2.71 -10.54 15.53
C PRO A 42 -3.59 -11.27 14.51
N ASP A 43 -4.50 -10.56 13.83
CA ASP A 43 -5.34 -11.13 12.79
C ASP A 43 -4.48 -11.62 11.60
N PRO A 44 -4.66 -12.87 11.13
CA PRO A 44 -3.79 -13.42 10.09
C PRO A 44 -3.74 -12.60 8.79
N GLN A 45 -4.87 -12.03 8.36
CA GLN A 45 -4.92 -11.22 7.14
C GLN A 45 -4.16 -9.91 7.36
N LEU A 46 -4.39 -9.24 8.49
CA LEU A 46 -3.68 -8.01 8.82
C LEU A 46 -2.16 -8.23 8.95
N MET A 47 -1.74 -9.29 9.66
CA MET A 47 -0.32 -9.62 9.86
C MET A 47 0.37 -9.96 8.53
N ALA A 48 -0.31 -10.65 7.63
CA ALA A 48 0.23 -10.93 6.30
C ALA A 48 0.45 -9.64 5.49
N MET A 49 -0.44 -8.66 5.61
CA MET A 49 -0.34 -7.42 4.82
C MET A 49 0.63 -6.40 5.41
N GLU A 50 0.66 -6.26 6.73
CA GLU A 50 1.52 -5.25 7.37
C GLU A 50 3.02 -5.58 7.23
N GLY A 51 3.38 -6.87 7.22
CA GLY A 51 4.74 -7.33 7.01
C GLY A 51 5.25 -7.21 5.56
N GLN A 52 4.38 -6.87 4.59
CA GLN A 52 4.77 -6.58 3.21
C GLN A 52 5.11 -5.08 3.10
N PRO A 53 6.33 -4.69 2.68
CA PRO A 53 6.81 -3.31 2.71
C PRO A 53 6.27 -2.45 1.54
N SER A 54 4.97 -2.51 1.25
CA SER A 54 4.34 -1.72 0.19
C SER A 54 4.53 -0.21 0.41
N GLY A 55 5.16 0.44 -0.58
CA GLY A 55 5.50 1.87 -0.55
C GLY A 55 6.72 2.23 0.29
N ALA A 56 7.38 1.25 0.93
CA ALA A 56 8.62 1.47 1.65
C ALA A 56 9.85 1.39 0.72
N ARG A 57 10.93 2.02 1.14
CA ARG A 57 12.17 2.11 0.36
C ARG A 57 13.41 2.17 1.24
N LEU A 58 14.52 1.64 0.71
CA LEU A 58 15.85 1.95 1.22
C LEU A 58 16.38 3.18 0.50
N VAL A 59 16.87 4.18 1.24
CA VAL A 59 17.40 5.42 0.69
C VAL A 59 18.76 5.73 1.28
N PHE A 60 19.74 6.01 0.43
CA PHE A 60 21.07 6.42 0.87
C PHE A 60 21.79 7.20 -0.23
N ARG A 61 22.79 7.97 0.18
CA ARG A 61 23.70 8.68 -0.72
C ARG A 61 25.08 8.05 -0.65
N THR A 62 25.74 7.91 -1.80
CA THR A 62 27.03 7.22 -1.86
C THR A 62 27.84 7.61 -3.08
N ASP A 63 29.17 7.48 -2.96
CA ASP A 63 30.13 7.50 -4.07
C ASP A 63 30.43 6.07 -4.60
N ALA A 64 29.70 5.07 -4.11
CA ALA A 64 29.89 3.68 -4.48
C ALA A 64 29.61 3.46 -5.96
N THR A 65 30.38 2.59 -6.61
CA THR A 65 30.09 2.12 -7.97
C THR A 65 29.36 0.78 -7.96
N THR A 66 29.40 0.07 -6.82
CA THR A 66 28.67 -1.18 -6.61
C THR A 66 28.01 -1.18 -5.23
N VAL A 67 26.72 -1.51 -5.20
CA VAL A 67 25.97 -1.79 -3.97
C VAL A 67 25.36 -3.18 -4.07
N GLU A 68 25.49 -4.00 -3.03
CA GLU A 68 24.85 -5.31 -2.92
C GLU A 68 23.89 -5.33 -1.73
N LEU A 69 22.65 -5.77 -1.99
CA LEU A 69 21.65 -6.00 -0.95
C LEU A 69 21.32 -7.49 -0.89
N VAL A 70 21.55 -8.12 0.25
CA VAL A 70 21.05 -9.44 0.57
C VAL A 70 19.73 -9.28 1.32
N SER A 71 18.69 -9.94 0.81
CA SER A 71 17.36 -9.93 1.41
C SER A 71 16.78 -11.33 1.47
N HIS A 72 15.82 -11.53 2.37
CA HIS A 72 15.12 -12.80 2.48
C HIS A 72 13.61 -12.56 2.44
N PRO A 73 12.98 -12.71 1.27
CA PRO A 73 11.55 -12.51 1.17
C PRO A 73 10.77 -13.73 1.70
N THR A 74 9.50 -13.51 2.05
CA THR A 74 8.53 -14.57 2.35
C THR A 74 7.25 -14.30 1.57
N ARG A 75 6.88 -15.23 0.70
CA ARG A 75 5.71 -15.07 -0.19
C ARG A 75 4.60 -16.07 0.11
N VAL A 76 3.38 -15.71 -0.30
CA VAL A 76 2.28 -16.66 -0.41
C VAL A 76 2.28 -17.22 -1.83
N ALA A 77 2.38 -18.53 -1.98
CA ALA A 77 2.27 -19.23 -3.26
C ALA A 77 1.02 -20.11 -3.28
N TYR A 78 0.50 -20.41 -4.48
CA TYR A 78 -0.66 -21.30 -4.63
C TYR A 78 -0.23 -22.61 -5.28
N ARG A 79 -0.69 -23.73 -4.72
CA ARG A 79 -0.38 -25.04 -5.29
C ARG A 79 -0.99 -25.13 -6.70
N GLY A 80 -0.12 -25.33 -7.69
CA GLY A 80 -0.54 -25.51 -9.09
C GLY A 80 -0.94 -24.23 -9.82
N ALA A 81 -0.63 -23.05 -9.27
CA ALA A 81 -0.83 -21.77 -9.95
C ALA A 81 0.39 -20.86 -9.78
N ASP A 82 0.84 -20.26 -10.86
CA ASP A 82 1.95 -19.31 -10.84
C ASP A 82 1.48 -17.97 -10.27
N ARG A 83 2.25 -17.44 -9.32
CA ARG A 83 2.07 -16.10 -8.79
C ARG A 83 3.32 -15.29 -9.07
N VAL A 84 3.12 -14.12 -9.68
CA VAL A 84 4.21 -13.18 -9.96
C VAL A 84 4.95 -12.84 -8.66
N ARG A 85 6.28 -12.86 -8.74
CA ARG A 85 7.17 -12.50 -7.64
C ARG A 85 7.12 -11.02 -7.36
N GLY A 86 7.51 -10.63 -6.15
CA GLY A 86 7.93 -9.26 -5.89
C GLY A 86 9.22 -8.92 -6.64
N ALA A 87 9.52 -7.63 -6.70
CA ALA A 87 10.75 -7.10 -7.27
C ALA A 87 11.24 -5.93 -6.42
N PHE A 88 12.49 -5.53 -6.64
CA PHE A 88 13.01 -4.22 -6.27
C PHE A 88 13.06 -3.32 -7.50
N ASP A 89 12.59 -2.08 -7.35
CA ASP A 89 12.90 -1.03 -8.32
C ASP A 89 14.00 -0.14 -7.76
N VAL A 90 15.09 0.00 -8.51
CA VAL A 90 16.25 0.82 -8.11
C VAL A 90 16.24 2.11 -8.90
N TYR A 91 16.15 3.22 -8.21
CA TYR A 91 16.25 4.56 -8.76
C TYR A 91 17.60 5.17 -8.38
N VAL A 92 18.20 5.88 -9.32
CA VAL A 92 19.44 6.65 -9.15
C VAL A 92 19.15 8.08 -9.59
N ASP A 93 19.30 9.03 -8.66
CA ASP A 93 18.99 10.45 -8.86
C ASP A 93 17.60 10.68 -9.49
N GLY A 94 16.59 9.96 -8.97
CA GLY A 94 15.20 10.06 -9.41
C GLY A 94 14.85 9.33 -10.71
N ASN A 95 15.80 8.64 -11.34
CA ASN A 95 15.58 7.88 -12.57
C ASN A 95 15.62 6.38 -12.31
N LEU A 96 14.67 5.61 -12.85
CA LEU A 96 14.67 4.15 -12.75
C LEU A 96 15.91 3.59 -13.48
N ALA A 97 16.82 2.98 -12.73
CA ALA A 97 18.07 2.43 -13.22
C ALA A 97 17.99 0.92 -13.48
N SER A 98 17.32 0.18 -12.59
CA SER A 98 17.12 -1.26 -12.76
C SER A 98 15.90 -1.78 -12.02
N ARG A 99 15.47 -2.97 -12.41
CA ARG A 99 14.44 -3.77 -11.75
C ARG A 99 14.99 -5.17 -11.53
N ASP A 100 14.90 -5.64 -10.29
CA ASP A 100 15.42 -6.95 -9.90
C ASP A 100 14.29 -7.81 -9.31
N VAL A 101 13.92 -8.87 -10.02
CA VAL A 101 12.82 -9.76 -9.63
C VAL A 101 13.33 -10.76 -8.60
N LEU A 102 12.61 -10.90 -7.50
CA LEU A 102 12.99 -11.79 -6.40
C LEU A 102 12.95 -13.26 -6.86
N ASP A 103 14.05 -13.99 -6.67
CA ASP A 103 14.19 -15.41 -7.03
C ASP A 103 14.40 -16.35 -5.84
N GLY A 104 14.77 -15.82 -4.66
CA GLY A 104 14.93 -16.55 -3.40
C GLY A 104 13.74 -16.40 -2.44
N GLY A 105 13.96 -16.78 -1.17
CA GLY A 105 13.05 -16.62 -0.04
C GLY A 105 12.17 -17.83 0.27
N ASP A 106 11.46 -17.73 1.39
CA ASP A 106 10.52 -18.75 1.84
C ASP A 106 9.16 -18.62 1.12
N ALA A 107 8.46 -19.74 0.99
CA ALA A 107 7.09 -19.78 0.48
C ALA A 107 6.13 -20.42 1.49
N MET A 108 5.02 -19.74 1.75
CA MET A 108 3.82 -20.33 2.34
C MET A 108 2.91 -20.79 1.20
N VAL A 109 2.91 -22.09 0.91
CA VAL A 109 2.14 -22.69 -0.18
C VAL A 109 0.75 -23.02 0.31
N VAL A 110 -0.26 -22.43 -0.34
CA VAL A 110 -1.68 -22.62 -0.03
C VAL A 110 -2.32 -23.47 -1.12
N ASP A 111 -2.99 -24.53 -0.71
CA ASP A 111 -3.86 -25.32 -1.57
C ASP A 111 -5.26 -24.67 -1.58
N LEU A 112 -5.61 -23.99 -2.66
CA LEU A 112 -6.88 -23.25 -2.77
C LEU A 112 -8.12 -24.17 -2.75
N THR A 113 -7.96 -25.47 -2.97
CA THR A 113 -9.08 -26.42 -2.98
C THR A 113 -9.40 -26.91 -1.57
N THR A 114 -8.37 -27.15 -0.76
CA THR A 114 -8.49 -27.72 0.60
C THR A 114 -8.31 -26.70 1.72
N GLY A 115 -7.72 -25.55 1.42
CA GLY A 115 -7.29 -24.55 2.40
C GLY A 115 -6.01 -24.93 3.15
N ALA A 116 -5.39 -26.07 2.85
CA ALA A 116 -4.18 -26.52 3.53
C ALA A 116 -2.99 -25.63 3.20
N THR A 117 -2.13 -25.38 4.20
CA THR A 117 -0.92 -24.56 4.06
C THR A 117 0.34 -25.37 4.38
N SER A 118 1.41 -25.20 3.60
CA SER A 118 2.73 -25.76 3.89
C SER A 118 3.82 -24.72 3.74
N PHE A 119 4.88 -24.85 4.55
CA PHE A 119 6.03 -23.97 4.52
C PHE A 119 7.19 -24.61 3.74
N GLU A 120 7.75 -23.86 2.80
CA GLU A 120 8.89 -24.27 1.97
C GLU A 120 10.02 -23.25 2.11
N PRO A 121 11.14 -23.60 2.77
CA PRO A 121 12.25 -22.68 2.93
C PRO A 121 13.05 -22.51 1.64
N GLY A 122 13.62 -21.32 1.43
CA GLY A 122 14.45 -21.03 0.26
C GLY A 122 15.75 -20.30 0.59
N PRO A 123 16.67 -20.13 -0.39
CA PRO A 123 17.88 -19.33 -0.22
C PRO A 123 17.55 -17.84 -0.18
N SER A 124 18.39 -17.01 0.45
CA SER A 124 18.26 -15.55 0.35
C SER A 124 18.45 -15.05 -1.08
N HIS A 125 17.83 -13.93 -1.41
CA HIS A 125 17.98 -13.21 -2.67
C HIS A 125 19.10 -12.17 -2.56
N LYS A 126 19.84 -11.95 -3.65
CA LYS A 126 20.91 -10.94 -3.71
C LYS A 126 20.72 -10.03 -4.92
N THR A 127 20.55 -8.75 -4.65
CA THR A 127 20.52 -7.68 -5.65
C THR A 127 21.88 -7.02 -5.74
N THR A 128 22.37 -6.81 -6.95
CA THR A 128 23.60 -6.03 -7.22
C THR A 128 23.25 -4.84 -8.10
N VAL A 129 23.54 -3.65 -7.60
CA VAL A 129 23.33 -2.37 -8.30
C VAL A 129 24.67 -1.84 -8.76
N SER A 130 24.77 -1.57 -10.06
CA SER A 130 25.90 -0.85 -10.65
C SER A 130 25.56 0.63 -10.77
N LEU A 131 26.42 1.49 -10.22
CA LEU A 131 26.26 2.93 -10.21
C LEU A 131 27.33 3.59 -11.09
N PRO A 132 27.02 4.72 -11.75
CA PRO A 132 28.03 5.51 -12.44
C PRO A 132 29.02 6.15 -11.43
N ASP A 133 30.17 6.62 -11.93
CA ASP A 133 31.13 7.35 -11.11
C ASP A 133 30.51 8.67 -10.62
N GLY A 134 30.60 8.92 -9.31
CA GLY A 134 30.14 10.16 -8.69
C GLY A 134 29.28 9.93 -7.45
N THR A 135 28.85 11.02 -6.83
CA THR A 135 27.93 10.98 -5.69
C THR A 135 26.49 10.88 -6.19
N HIS A 136 25.79 9.83 -5.78
CA HIS A 136 24.42 9.56 -6.20
C HIS A 136 23.49 9.35 -5.00
N VAL A 137 22.22 9.73 -5.15
CA VAL A 137 21.13 9.29 -4.27
C VAL A 137 20.51 8.04 -4.88
N VAL A 138 20.47 6.96 -4.10
CA VAL A 138 19.89 5.68 -4.50
C VAL A 138 18.65 5.41 -3.68
N GLU A 139 17.55 5.09 -4.37
CA GLU A 139 16.31 4.62 -3.75
C GLU A 139 15.99 3.21 -4.24
N VAL A 140 15.86 2.25 -3.32
CA VAL A 140 15.42 0.89 -3.63
C VAL A 140 14.01 0.71 -3.10
N TRP A 141 13.03 0.75 -3.99
CA TRP A 141 11.62 0.49 -3.66
C TRP A 141 11.41 -0.99 -3.38
N LEU A 142 10.82 -1.29 -2.22
CA LEU A 142 10.69 -2.64 -1.68
C LEU A 142 9.41 -3.33 -2.19
N PRO A 143 9.38 -4.68 -2.28
CA PRO A 143 8.26 -5.43 -2.82
C PRO A 143 6.97 -5.15 -2.06
N HIS A 144 5.90 -4.85 -2.78
CA HIS A 144 4.60 -4.59 -2.18
C HIS A 144 3.82 -5.86 -1.82
N ASN A 145 4.25 -7.03 -2.31
CA ASN A 145 3.47 -8.28 -2.32
C ASN A 145 4.15 -9.46 -1.59
N GLU A 146 5.34 -9.26 -1.00
CA GLU A 146 6.08 -10.27 -0.24
C GLU A 146 6.60 -9.65 1.06
N ALA A 147 6.57 -10.39 2.17
CA ALA A 147 7.21 -9.93 3.39
C ALA A 147 8.73 -9.96 3.22
N LEU A 148 9.47 -9.12 3.94
CA LEU A 148 10.91 -8.95 3.70
C LEU A 148 11.72 -8.86 4.99
N ASP A 149 12.75 -9.69 5.08
CA ASP A 149 13.89 -9.46 5.97
C ASP A 149 15.05 -8.83 5.18
N LEU A 150 15.60 -7.72 5.67
CA LEU A 150 16.85 -7.17 5.17
C LEU A 150 18.01 -7.82 5.93
N VAL A 151 18.90 -8.50 5.20
CA VAL A 151 19.94 -9.36 5.79
C VAL A 151 21.28 -8.64 5.84
N GLU A 152 21.72 -8.09 4.71
CA GLU A 152 23.03 -7.45 4.62
C GLU A 152 23.08 -6.41 3.50
N LEU A 153 23.77 -5.29 3.75
CA LEU A 153 24.01 -4.24 2.78
C LEU A 153 25.51 -4.02 2.64
N ARG A 154 26.04 -4.14 1.41
CA ARG A 154 27.46 -3.96 1.10
C ARG A 154 27.67 -2.93 0.00
N SER A 155 28.78 -2.21 0.07
CA SER A 155 29.15 -1.23 -0.95
C SER A 155 30.67 -1.06 -1.02
N ASP A 156 31.19 -0.57 -2.16
CA ASP A 156 32.61 -0.28 -2.34
C ASP A 156 33.02 1.13 -1.88
N ALA A 157 32.06 1.94 -1.43
CA ALA A 157 32.23 3.21 -0.71
C ALA A 157 31.21 3.34 0.45
N ALA A 158 31.35 4.35 1.29
CA ALA A 158 30.44 4.58 2.42
C ALA A 158 29.01 4.94 1.96
N LEU A 159 28.02 4.57 2.77
CA LEU A 159 26.63 4.98 2.60
C LEU A 159 26.32 6.06 3.64
N GLU A 160 25.60 7.09 3.22
CA GLU A 160 25.20 8.22 4.06
C GLU A 160 23.69 8.41 4.03
N GLU A 161 23.12 8.81 5.18
CA GLU A 161 21.70 9.11 5.32
C GLU A 161 21.27 10.25 4.38
N VAL A 162 20.06 10.14 3.82
CA VAL A 162 19.44 11.21 3.05
C VAL A 162 18.33 11.84 3.89
N THR A 163 18.62 13.00 4.46
CA THR A 163 17.59 13.81 5.11
C THR A 163 16.77 14.54 4.04
N THR A 164 15.47 14.24 4.00
CA THR A 164 14.52 14.85 3.08
C THR A 164 13.71 15.92 3.80
N SER A 165 13.42 17.02 3.09
CA SER A 165 12.48 18.06 3.54
C SER A 165 11.12 17.94 2.85
N ALA A 166 10.93 16.89 2.05
CA ALA A 166 9.67 16.66 1.35
C ALA A 166 8.54 16.39 2.35
N PRO A 167 7.32 16.91 2.09
CA PRO A 167 6.17 16.67 2.95
C PRO A 167 5.87 15.19 3.12
N ARG A 168 5.51 14.78 4.33
CA ARG A 168 5.12 13.41 4.65
C ARG A 168 3.65 13.19 4.37
N TRP A 169 3.39 12.29 3.45
CA TRP A 169 2.05 11.86 3.10
C TRP A 169 1.75 10.49 3.71
N LEU A 170 0.84 10.49 4.68
CA LEU A 170 0.31 9.28 5.30
C LEU A 170 -0.99 8.86 4.59
N HIS A 171 -0.97 7.69 3.95
CA HIS A 171 -2.12 7.17 3.23
C HIS A 171 -2.66 5.90 3.88
N HIS A 172 -3.93 5.87 4.27
CA HIS A 172 -4.63 4.64 4.64
C HIS A 172 -5.57 4.18 3.52
N GLY A 173 -5.53 2.89 3.21
CA GLY A 173 -6.38 2.30 2.17
C GLY A 173 -6.48 0.79 2.22
N SER A 174 -7.12 0.23 1.19
CA SER A 174 -7.34 -1.21 1.03
C SER A 174 -6.23 -1.89 0.20
N SER A 175 -6.52 -3.10 -0.30
CA SER A 175 -5.69 -3.84 -1.28
C SER A 175 -5.34 -3.02 -2.53
N ILE A 176 -6.23 -2.12 -2.96
CA ILE A 176 -6.00 -1.24 -4.11
C ILE A 176 -4.85 -0.27 -3.80
N SER A 177 -4.80 0.27 -2.57
CA SER A 177 -3.70 1.14 -2.12
C SER A 177 -2.45 0.35 -1.76
N HIS A 178 -2.61 -0.90 -1.33
CA HIS A 178 -1.50 -1.82 -1.09
C HIS A 178 -0.74 -2.15 -2.39
N GLY A 179 -1.43 -2.21 -3.53
CA GLY A 179 -0.81 -2.52 -4.83
C GLY A 179 -1.27 -3.83 -5.46
N SER A 180 -2.40 -4.41 -5.04
CA SER A 180 -2.93 -5.62 -5.68
C SER A 180 -3.12 -5.40 -7.18
N ASN A 181 -2.54 -6.30 -7.98
CA ASN A 181 -2.50 -6.26 -9.46
C ASN A 181 -1.68 -5.12 -10.07
N ALA A 182 -0.93 -4.34 -9.28
CA ALA A 182 0.21 -3.60 -9.81
C ALA A 182 1.33 -4.57 -10.20
N THR A 183 2.13 -4.23 -11.20
CA THR A 183 3.26 -5.07 -11.60
C THR A 183 4.41 -4.91 -10.60
N ASP A 184 4.76 -3.67 -10.27
CA ASP A 184 6.05 -3.34 -9.67
C ASP A 184 5.92 -2.36 -8.50
N PRO A 185 6.88 -2.37 -7.54
CA PRO A 185 6.74 -1.64 -6.28
C PRO A 185 6.68 -0.12 -6.46
N SER A 186 7.40 0.47 -7.41
CA SER A 186 7.33 1.93 -7.66
C SER A 186 6.13 2.34 -8.52
N GLU A 187 5.35 1.38 -9.00
CA GLU A 187 4.21 1.56 -9.92
C GLU A 187 2.85 1.35 -9.23
N ILE A 188 2.83 1.02 -7.93
CA ILE A 188 1.59 1.11 -7.15
C ILE A 188 1.07 2.55 -7.17
N TRP A 189 -0.25 2.75 -7.17
CA TRP A 189 -0.80 4.08 -7.44
C TRP A 189 -0.37 5.13 -6.39
N PRO A 190 -0.20 4.80 -5.09
CA PRO A 190 0.31 5.78 -4.13
C PRO A 190 1.78 6.14 -4.39
N ALA A 191 2.61 5.19 -4.85
CA ALA A 191 4.02 5.45 -5.18
C ALA A 191 4.14 6.34 -6.42
N VAL A 192 3.34 6.07 -7.45
CA VAL A 192 3.23 6.94 -8.63
C VAL A 192 2.83 8.35 -8.23
N ALA A 193 1.77 8.49 -7.41
CA ALA A 193 1.31 9.80 -6.97
C ALA A 193 2.36 10.54 -6.13
N ALA A 194 3.02 9.84 -5.20
CA ALA A 194 4.03 10.42 -4.32
C ALA A 194 5.26 10.92 -5.08
N ARG A 195 5.73 10.14 -6.07
CA ARG A 195 6.84 10.53 -6.93
C ARG A 195 6.51 11.75 -7.80
N ILE A 196 5.32 11.80 -8.40
CA ILE A 196 4.88 12.97 -9.18
C ILE A 196 4.76 14.20 -8.29
N ALA A 197 4.23 14.04 -7.07
CA ALA A 197 4.02 15.14 -6.14
C ALA A 197 5.27 15.53 -5.34
N GLY A 198 6.36 14.75 -5.39
CA GLY A 198 7.58 15.00 -4.60
C GLY A 198 7.35 14.94 -3.09
N VAL A 199 6.56 13.96 -2.61
CA VAL A 199 6.22 13.76 -1.19
C VAL A 199 6.70 12.41 -0.66
N GLU A 200 6.98 12.35 0.64
CA GLU A 200 7.40 11.15 1.36
C GLU A 200 6.20 10.27 1.71
N LEU A 201 5.99 9.19 0.95
CA LEU A 201 4.90 8.26 1.19
C LEU A 201 5.17 7.37 2.42
N ARG A 202 4.19 7.32 3.34
CA ARG A 202 3.97 6.19 4.25
C ARG A 202 2.63 5.54 3.91
N ASN A 203 2.68 4.35 3.31
CA ASN A 203 1.51 3.65 2.80
C ASN A 203 0.98 2.62 3.80
N LEU A 204 -0.14 2.92 4.43
CA LEU A 204 -0.98 2.00 5.23
C LEU A 204 -2.16 1.46 4.41
N GLY A 205 -1.94 1.22 3.12
CA GLY A 205 -2.77 0.35 2.29
C GLY A 205 -2.62 -1.08 2.77
N LEU A 206 -3.67 -1.67 3.36
CA LEU A 206 -3.65 -2.99 3.98
C LEU A 206 -4.72 -3.88 3.34
N GLY A 207 -4.29 -4.82 2.50
CA GLY A 207 -5.18 -5.72 1.76
C GLY A 207 -6.23 -6.41 2.64
N GLY A 208 -7.50 -6.29 2.27
CA GLY A 208 -8.60 -6.92 3.00
C GLY A 208 -8.88 -6.35 4.40
N SER A 209 -8.12 -5.36 4.87
CA SER A 209 -8.09 -4.96 6.29
C SER A 209 -8.46 -3.49 6.53
N ALA A 210 -8.92 -2.76 5.51
CA ALA A 210 -9.40 -1.39 5.67
C ALA A 210 -10.86 -1.35 6.18
N LEU A 211 -11.06 -1.66 7.47
CA LEU A 211 -12.37 -1.95 8.07
C LEU A 211 -12.85 -0.90 9.09
N VAL A 212 -12.27 0.30 9.07
CA VAL A 212 -12.59 1.38 10.03
C VAL A 212 -12.21 1.00 11.46
N ASP A 213 -11.12 0.25 11.62
CA ASP A 213 -10.66 -0.21 12.92
C ASP A 213 -10.21 0.94 13.82
N SER A 214 -10.72 0.96 15.05
CA SER A 214 -10.35 1.98 16.04
C SER A 214 -8.86 1.98 16.38
N PHE A 215 -8.18 0.82 16.29
CA PHE A 215 -6.74 0.76 16.49
C PHE A 215 -5.98 1.38 15.30
N LEU A 216 -6.43 1.23 14.05
CA LEU A 216 -5.80 1.94 12.93
C LEU A 216 -6.02 3.45 13.02
N ALA A 217 -7.16 3.91 13.52
CA ALA A 217 -7.37 5.33 13.78
C ALA A 217 -6.32 5.87 14.77
N ARG A 218 -5.97 5.11 15.82
CA ARG A 218 -4.88 5.45 16.76
C ARG A 218 -3.49 5.41 16.11
N VAL A 219 -3.23 4.44 15.22
CA VAL A 219 -1.98 4.43 14.45
C VAL A 219 -1.86 5.70 13.62
N LEU A 220 -2.92 6.08 12.90
CA LEU A 220 -2.94 7.30 12.09
C LEU A 220 -2.77 8.56 12.95
N ARG A 221 -3.41 8.61 14.13
CA ARG A 221 -3.27 9.69 15.11
C ARG A 221 -1.83 9.88 15.63
N ASP A 222 -1.13 8.78 15.88
CA ASP A 222 0.19 8.78 16.51
C ASP A 222 1.33 8.84 15.48
N THR A 223 1.02 8.71 14.19
CA THR A 223 2.01 8.70 13.11
C THR A 223 2.23 10.12 12.59
N GLU A 224 3.47 10.61 12.66
CA GLU A 224 3.79 11.93 12.11
C GLU A 224 3.49 12.02 10.61
N ALA A 225 2.78 13.08 10.23
CA ALA A 225 2.35 13.33 8.86
C ALA A 225 2.09 14.84 8.64
N ASP A 226 2.47 15.34 7.47
CA ASP A 226 2.19 16.71 7.05
C ASP A 226 0.85 16.78 6.30
N VAL A 227 0.46 15.69 5.64
CA VAL A 227 -0.88 15.49 5.07
C VAL A 227 -1.33 14.03 5.24
N ILE A 228 -2.63 13.82 5.45
CA ILE A 228 -3.21 12.49 5.68
C ILE A 228 -4.34 12.24 4.69
N SER A 229 -4.39 11.06 4.09
CA SER A 229 -5.54 10.64 3.28
C SER A 229 -6.07 9.28 3.72
N VAL A 230 -7.39 9.15 3.75
CA VAL A 230 -8.09 7.95 4.19
C VAL A 230 -9.05 7.53 3.10
N LYS A 231 -8.79 6.36 2.49
CA LYS A 231 -9.62 5.76 1.45
C LYS A 231 -10.25 4.46 1.97
N LEU A 232 -11.57 4.46 2.16
CA LEU A 232 -12.29 3.36 2.82
C LEU A 232 -13.53 2.93 2.03
N GLY A 233 -14.04 1.73 2.30
CA GLY A 233 -15.32 1.27 1.76
C GLY A 233 -15.28 -0.16 1.23
N ILE A 234 -14.37 -0.44 0.28
CA ILE A 234 -14.39 -1.72 -0.45
C ILE A 234 -14.25 -2.94 0.46
N ASN A 235 -13.39 -2.91 1.49
CA ASN A 235 -13.25 -4.06 2.40
C ASN A 235 -14.45 -4.21 3.34
N VAL A 236 -15.05 -3.10 3.78
CA VAL A 236 -16.28 -3.12 4.58
C VAL A 236 -17.43 -3.78 3.80
N VAL A 237 -17.59 -3.41 2.52
CA VAL A 237 -18.60 -3.99 1.62
C VAL A 237 -18.28 -5.44 1.28
N ASN A 238 -17.04 -5.72 0.85
CA ASN A 238 -16.60 -7.04 0.41
C ASN A 238 -16.73 -8.10 1.51
N LEU A 239 -16.47 -7.75 2.77
CA LEU A 239 -16.62 -8.69 3.91
C LEU A 239 -18.03 -8.72 4.50
N ASP A 240 -18.96 -7.88 4.03
CA ASP A 240 -20.25 -7.63 4.71
C ASP A 240 -20.06 -7.26 6.20
N ALA A 241 -18.98 -6.54 6.51
CA ALA A 241 -18.43 -6.44 7.88
C ALA A 241 -19.35 -5.71 8.86
N MET A 242 -20.18 -4.79 8.37
CA MET A 242 -21.11 -4.02 9.19
C MET A 242 -22.30 -3.50 8.39
N ARG A 243 -23.30 -3.00 9.10
CA ARG A 243 -24.48 -2.33 8.52
C ARG A 243 -24.32 -0.83 8.59
N LEU A 244 -25.09 -0.11 7.78
CA LEU A 244 -25.09 1.35 7.68
C LEU A 244 -25.15 2.05 9.05
N ARG A 245 -26.03 1.55 9.94
CA ARG A 245 -26.20 2.12 11.29
C ARG A 245 -24.92 2.10 12.13
N ALA A 246 -24.04 1.13 11.92
CA ALA A 246 -22.76 1.01 12.62
C ALA A 246 -21.62 1.71 11.87
N PHE A 247 -21.65 1.69 10.53
CA PHE A 247 -20.61 2.31 9.69
C PHE A 247 -20.47 3.82 9.90
N VAL A 248 -21.58 4.56 9.84
CA VAL A 248 -21.54 6.03 9.95
C VAL A 248 -20.91 6.50 11.28
N PRO A 249 -21.35 6.04 12.47
CA PRO A 249 -20.71 6.44 13.72
C PRO A 249 -19.27 5.94 13.86
N ALA A 250 -18.93 4.75 13.32
CA ALA A 250 -17.55 4.27 13.30
C ALA A 250 -16.64 5.21 12.49
N MET A 251 -17.09 5.66 11.32
CA MET A 251 -16.37 6.64 10.52
C MET A 251 -16.21 7.99 11.23
N HIS A 252 -17.23 8.44 11.97
CA HIS A 252 -17.09 9.63 12.79
C HIS A 252 -15.97 9.46 13.82
N GLY A 253 -16.02 8.39 14.63
CA GLY A 253 -14.99 8.11 15.63
C GLY A 253 -13.59 7.92 15.05
N PHE A 254 -13.48 7.32 13.85
CA PHE A 254 -12.22 7.16 13.14
C PHE A 254 -11.59 8.52 12.79
N LEU A 255 -12.36 9.44 12.21
CA LEU A 255 -11.88 10.78 11.88
C LEU A 255 -11.61 11.63 13.12
N ASP A 256 -12.45 11.52 14.15
CA ASP A 256 -12.26 12.23 15.42
C ASP A 256 -10.94 11.78 16.08
N THR A 257 -10.66 10.48 16.10
CA THR A 257 -9.41 9.93 16.64
C THR A 257 -8.19 10.46 15.89
N ILE A 258 -8.25 10.57 14.55
CA ILE A 258 -7.15 11.17 13.77
C ILE A 258 -6.97 12.64 14.18
N ARG A 259 -8.07 13.39 14.31
CA ARG A 259 -8.04 14.81 14.70
C ARG A 259 -7.51 15.07 16.10
N GLU A 260 -7.63 14.12 17.03
CA GLU A 260 -7.02 14.21 18.36
C GLU A 260 -5.48 14.37 18.30
N GLY A 261 -4.83 13.74 17.31
CA GLY A 261 -3.38 13.84 17.08
C GLY A 261 -3.00 14.88 16.04
N HIS A 262 -3.93 15.18 15.12
CA HIS A 262 -3.74 16.08 13.98
C HIS A 262 -4.81 17.18 13.89
N PRO A 263 -4.88 18.14 14.84
CA PRO A 263 -5.95 19.14 14.86
C PRO A 263 -5.98 20.07 13.65
N GLY A 264 -4.82 20.34 13.03
CA GLY A 264 -4.66 21.27 11.91
C GLY A 264 -4.12 20.66 10.62
N THR A 265 -3.78 19.36 10.61
CA THR A 265 -3.21 18.70 9.41
C THR A 265 -4.30 18.54 8.35
N PRO A 266 -4.05 18.86 7.07
CA PRO A 266 -4.98 18.53 5.99
C PRO A 266 -5.30 17.03 5.95
N LEU A 267 -6.59 16.70 5.99
CA LEU A 267 -7.11 15.33 5.97
C LEU A 267 -8.04 15.16 4.78
N LEU A 268 -7.69 14.28 3.86
CA LEU A 268 -8.50 13.95 2.70
C LEU A 268 -9.26 12.64 2.92
N LEU A 269 -10.58 12.72 2.95
CA LEU A 269 -11.47 11.56 2.88
C LEU A 269 -11.72 11.20 1.41
N VAL A 270 -11.36 9.99 1.01
CA VAL A 270 -11.55 9.48 -0.35
C VAL A 270 -12.59 8.37 -0.34
N SER A 271 -13.65 8.52 -1.12
CA SER A 271 -14.66 7.47 -1.29
C SER A 271 -14.10 6.31 -2.13
N PRO A 272 -14.73 5.11 -2.14
CA PRO A 272 -14.22 4.00 -2.93
C PRO A 272 -14.28 4.32 -4.44
N ILE A 273 -13.33 3.75 -5.19
CA ILE A 273 -13.36 3.78 -6.66
C ILE A 273 -14.43 2.81 -7.18
N PHE A 274 -14.73 2.88 -8.48
CA PHE A 274 -15.69 1.97 -9.11
C PHE A 274 -15.24 0.50 -9.03
N CYS A 275 -16.15 -0.39 -8.62
CA CYS A 275 -15.97 -1.84 -8.72
C CYS A 275 -17.32 -2.49 -9.03
N GLY A 276 -17.47 -2.99 -10.26
CA GLY A 276 -18.75 -3.41 -10.81
C GLY A 276 -19.50 -4.45 -9.96
N ILE A 277 -18.80 -5.40 -9.36
CA ILE A 277 -19.43 -6.44 -8.52
C ILE A 277 -19.99 -5.90 -7.21
N HIS A 278 -19.59 -4.69 -6.78
CA HIS A 278 -19.99 -4.10 -5.50
C HIS A 278 -20.71 -2.74 -5.61
N GLU A 279 -20.92 -2.20 -6.82
CA GLU A 279 -21.62 -0.91 -6.98
C GLU A 279 -23.01 -0.94 -6.34
N ALA A 280 -23.85 -1.89 -6.75
CA ALA A 280 -25.24 -2.03 -6.31
C ALA A 280 -25.52 -3.34 -5.53
N THR A 281 -24.50 -4.20 -5.37
CA THR A 281 -24.65 -5.50 -4.70
C THR A 281 -23.78 -5.56 -3.45
N PRO A 282 -24.37 -5.82 -2.26
CA PRO A 282 -23.60 -5.93 -1.03
C PRO A 282 -22.80 -7.24 -1.00
N GLY A 283 -21.82 -7.32 -0.11
CA GLY A 283 -21.10 -8.57 0.16
C GLY A 283 -21.96 -9.67 0.81
N PRO A 284 -21.32 -10.83 1.09
CA PRO A 284 -19.89 -11.05 0.97
C PRO A 284 -19.42 -11.28 -0.48
N GLY A 285 -18.17 -10.93 -0.74
CA GLY A 285 -17.42 -11.37 -1.91
C GLY A 285 -16.82 -12.77 -1.68
N THR A 286 -16.63 -13.51 -2.76
CA THR A 286 -15.96 -14.81 -2.77
C THR A 286 -15.11 -14.93 -4.02
N ILE A 287 -14.18 -15.89 -4.01
CA ILE A 287 -13.53 -16.31 -5.24
C ILE A 287 -14.56 -17.05 -6.10
N ASP A 288 -14.57 -16.78 -7.40
CA ASP A 288 -15.34 -17.52 -8.38
C ASP A 288 -14.72 -18.90 -8.61
N PRO A 289 -15.36 -20.00 -8.14
CA PRO A 289 -14.80 -21.34 -8.26
C PRO A 289 -14.60 -21.79 -9.70
N THR A 290 -15.31 -21.18 -10.66
CA THR A 290 -15.18 -21.50 -12.09
C THR A 290 -13.86 -21.01 -12.69
N THR A 291 -13.12 -20.15 -11.96
CA THR A 291 -11.82 -19.60 -12.38
C THR A 291 -10.62 -20.30 -11.73
N PHE A 292 -10.86 -21.30 -10.88
CA PHE A 292 -9.78 -22.10 -10.31
C PHE A 292 -9.00 -22.86 -11.40
N GLY A 293 -7.67 -22.82 -11.30
CA GLY A 293 -6.77 -23.45 -12.28
C GLY A 293 -6.61 -22.67 -13.59
N THR A 294 -7.21 -21.48 -13.70
CA THR A 294 -6.91 -20.54 -14.78
C THR A 294 -5.75 -19.62 -14.38
N ASP A 295 -5.17 -18.93 -15.36
CA ASP A 295 -4.11 -17.94 -15.11
C ASP A 295 -4.61 -16.71 -14.31
N GLN A 296 -5.93 -16.57 -14.14
CA GLN A 296 -6.53 -15.42 -13.49
C GLN A 296 -7.76 -15.81 -12.66
N VAL A 297 -7.53 -15.94 -11.36
CA VAL A 297 -8.59 -16.08 -10.37
C VAL A 297 -9.43 -14.80 -10.33
N LYS A 298 -10.75 -14.93 -10.38
CA LYS A 298 -11.69 -13.80 -10.30
C LYS A 298 -12.51 -13.82 -9.03
N PHE A 299 -12.99 -12.64 -8.66
CA PHE A 299 -13.92 -12.45 -7.55
C PHE A 299 -15.35 -12.30 -8.06
N MET A 300 -16.28 -12.79 -7.27
CA MET A 300 -17.72 -12.60 -7.47
C MET A 300 -18.37 -12.22 -6.14
N VAL A 301 -19.59 -11.72 -6.21
CA VAL A 301 -20.39 -11.35 -5.04
C VAL A 301 -21.57 -12.31 -4.90
N THR A 302 -21.97 -12.61 -3.66
CA THR A 302 -23.10 -13.53 -3.37
C THR A 302 -24.24 -12.88 -2.59
N GLY A 303 -24.11 -11.58 -2.25
CA GLY A 303 -25.16 -10.83 -1.56
C GLY A 303 -26.37 -10.51 -2.44
N ASP A 304 -27.50 -10.19 -1.79
CA ASP A 304 -28.74 -9.82 -2.46
C ASP A 304 -28.93 -8.28 -2.43
N PRO A 305 -29.06 -7.60 -3.59
CA PRO A 305 -29.34 -6.17 -3.67
C PRO A 305 -30.57 -5.73 -2.86
N ALA A 306 -31.57 -6.59 -2.66
CA ALA A 306 -32.76 -6.26 -1.86
C ALA A 306 -32.44 -6.01 -0.37
N GLU A 307 -31.33 -6.55 0.13
CA GLU A 307 -30.90 -6.41 1.53
C GLU A 307 -30.32 -5.01 1.84
N VAL A 308 -30.07 -4.17 0.82
CA VAL A 308 -29.69 -2.77 1.02
C VAL A 308 -30.75 -2.02 1.83
N ALA A 309 -32.04 -2.34 1.63
CA ALA A 309 -33.14 -1.78 2.43
C ALA A 309 -33.03 -2.13 3.93
N GLN A 310 -32.29 -3.18 4.28
CA GLN A 310 -32.03 -3.61 5.65
C GLN A 310 -30.69 -3.05 6.20
N GLY A 311 -30.06 -2.13 5.45
CA GLY A 311 -28.83 -1.46 5.85
C GLY A 311 -27.55 -2.20 5.47
N LYS A 312 -27.59 -3.19 4.56
CA LYS A 312 -26.37 -3.68 3.91
C LYS A 312 -25.73 -2.58 3.08
N LEU A 313 -24.40 -2.66 2.94
CA LEU A 313 -23.59 -1.61 2.33
C LEU A 313 -23.17 -2.05 0.92
N THR A 314 -23.30 -1.13 -0.03
CA THR A 314 -22.72 -1.21 -1.39
C THR A 314 -21.77 -0.02 -1.58
N LEU A 315 -20.99 0.00 -2.66
CA LEU A 315 -20.13 1.16 -2.91
C LEU A 315 -20.91 2.44 -3.15
N GLU A 316 -22.07 2.38 -3.82
CA GLU A 316 -22.97 3.53 -3.97
C GLU A 316 -23.44 4.08 -2.62
N VAL A 317 -23.83 3.19 -1.69
CA VAL A 317 -24.20 3.59 -0.33
C VAL A 317 -23.01 4.22 0.39
N ILE A 318 -21.82 3.60 0.34
CA ILE A 318 -20.62 4.16 0.98
C ILE A 318 -20.29 5.55 0.45
N ARG A 319 -20.26 5.74 -0.89
CA ARG A 319 -19.97 7.03 -1.53
C ARG A 319 -20.95 8.12 -1.06
N ARG A 320 -22.25 7.81 -1.04
CA ARG A 320 -23.29 8.73 -0.53
C ARG A 320 -23.05 9.12 0.93
N GLU A 321 -22.77 8.15 1.79
CA GLU A 321 -22.70 8.38 3.23
C GLU A 321 -21.40 9.08 3.65
N LEU A 322 -20.28 8.79 2.98
CA LEU A 322 -19.02 9.51 3.20
C LEU A 322 -19.14 10.97 2.75
N ARG A 323 -19.78 11.24 1.61
CA ARG A 323 -20.09 12.62 1.17
C ARG A 323 -20.97 13.35 2.18
N SER A 324 -22.05 12.73 2.62
CA SER A 324 -22.96 13.32 3.60
C SER A 324 -22.29 13.55 4.96
N LEU A 325 -21.38 12.65 5.37
CA LEU A 325 -20.57 12.81 6.57
C LEU A 325 -19.63 14.01 6.46
N PHE A 326 -18.96 14.17 5.32
CA PHE A 326 -18.10 15.31 5.03
C PHE A 326 -18.90 16.63 5.09
N GLU A 327 -20.05 16.70 4.42
CA GLU A 327 -20.92 17.89 4.42
C GLU A 327 -21.38 18.28 5.84
N ARG A 328 -21.60 17.30 6.73
CA ARG A 328 -21.93 17.55 8.14
C ARG A 328 -20.78 18.07 8.99
N ARG A 329 -19.53 17.94 8.51
CA ARG A 329 -18.30 18.41 9.16
C ARG A 329 -17.74 19.67 8.49
N ALA A 330 -18.61 20.50 7.92
CA ALA A 330 -18.22 21.73 7.22
C ALA A 330 -17.52 22.78 8.10
N ASP A 331 -17.52 22.59 9.42
CA ASP A 331 -16.77 23.39 10.38
C ASP A 331 -15.28 23.03 10.45
N ASP A 332 -14.88 21.83 10.00
CA ASP A 332 -13.48 21.45 9.85
C ASP A 332 -12.91 21.92 8.50
N ALA A 333 -12.27 23.09 8.52
CA ALA A 333 -11.70 23.71 7.32
C ALA A 333 -10.56 22.90 6.67
N ASN A 334 -9.97 21.93 7.39
CA ASN A 334 -8.86 21.10 6.92
C ASN A 334 -9.31 19.67 6.59
N LEU A 335 -10.62 19.39 6.63
CA LEU A 335 -11.18 18.17 6.09
C LEU A 335 -11.54 18.42 4.63
N HIS A 336 -11.12 17.52 3.76
CA HIS A 336 -11.39 17.56 2.32
C HIS A 336 -12.04 16.26 1.88
N TYR A 337 -12.74 16.29 0.76
CA TYR A 337 -13.39 15.11 0.19
C TYR A 337 -13.02 14.96 -1.29
N LEU A 338 -12.67 13.75 -1.69
CA LEU A 338 -12.49 13.36 -3.08
C LEU A 338 -13.43 12.19 -3.40
N GLU A 339 -14.20 12.35 -4.47
CA GLU A 339 -15.01 11.26 -5.00
C GLU A 339 -14.10 10.25 -5.71
N GLY A 340 -14.02 9.02 -5.20
CA GLY A 340 -13.13 7.98 -5.71
C GLY A 340 -13.36 7.65 -7.18
N THR A 341 -14.57 7.82 -7.70
CA THR A 341 -14.86 7.62 -9.13
C THR A 341 -14.21 8.65 -10.05
N GLU A 342 -13.68 9.77 -9.52
CA GLU A 342 -12.84 10.69 -10.29
C GLU A 342 -11.42 10.15 -10.52
N LEU A 343 -10.97 9.21 -9.67
CA LEU A 343 -9.72 8.49 -9.86
C LEU A 343 -9.90 7.32 -10.84
N TYR A 344 -10.96 6.54 -10.65
CA TYR A 344 -11.33 5.42 -11.51
C TYR A 344 -12.84 5.15 -11.44
N GLY A 345 -13.53 5.44 -12.54
CA GLY A 345 -14.99 5.37 -12.66
C GLY A 345 -15.49 4.30 -13.64
N PRO A 346 -16.82 4.26 -13.89
CA PRO A 346 -17.42 3.29 -14.79
C PRO A 346 -16.86 3.33 -16.23
N THR A 347 -16.57 4.52 -16.76
CA THR A 347 -15.97 4.69 -18.10
C THR A 347 -14.57 4.11 -18.16
N ASP A 348 -13.76 4.36 -17.13
CA ASP A 348 -12.42 3.77 -17.02
C ASP A 348 -12.51 2.25 -16.96
N ALA A 349 -13.52 1.68 -16.30
CA ALA A 349 -13.71 0.22 -16.23
C ALA A 349 -14.13 -0.43 -17.55
N VAL A 350 -14.59 0.36 -18.54
CA VAL A 350 -14.78 -0.12 -19.91
C VAL A 350 -13.44 -0.15 -20.66
N GLU A 351 -12.62 0.87 -20.49
CA GLU A 351 -11.33 1.02 -21.19
C GLU A 351 -10.21 0.17 -20.58
N LEU A 352 -10.21 0.06 -19.25
CA LEU A 352 -9.24 -0.62 -18.41
C LEU A 352 -9.96 -1.57 -17.43
N PRO A 353 -10.61 -2.65 -17.90
CA PRO A 353 -11.40 -3.53 -17.05
C PRO A 353 -10.62 -4.09 -15.86
N LEU A 354 -11.31 -4.31 -14.74
CA LEU A 354 -10.73 -4.95 -13.55
C LEU A 354 -10.39 -6.42 -13.86
N PRO A 355 -9.11 -6.82 -13.94
CA PRO A 355 -8.70 -8.17 -14.34
C PRO A 355 -9.36 -9.31 -13.56
N ASP A 356 -9.44 -9.15 -12.24
CA ASP A 356 -10.04 -10.12 -11.31
C ASP A 356 -11.45 -9.71 -10.87
N ALA A 357 -12.07 -8.74 -11.57
CA ALA A 357 -13.32 -8.08 -11.23
C ALA A 357 -13.32 -7.22 -9.95
N LEU A 358 -12.18 -7.05 -9.26
CA LEU A 358 -12.08 -6.33 -7.99
C LEU A 358 -10.97 -5.27 -7.96
N HIS A 359 -9.77 -5.58 -8.42
CA HIS A 359 -8.59 -4.73 -8.31
C HIS A 359 -8.17 -4.15 -9.67
N PRO A 360 -7.77 -2.87 -9.74
CA PRO A 360 -7.22 -2.26 -10.95
C PRO A 360 -5.98 -2.99 -11.45
N GLY A 361 -5.84 -3.15 -12.78
CA GLY A 361 -4.60 -3.65 -13.38
C GLY A 361 -3.48 -2.59 -13.41
N PRO A 362 -2.29 -2.92 -13.93
CA PRO A 362 -1.11 -2.05 -13.90
C PRO A 362 -1.35 -0.67 -14.54
N GLU A 363 -2.00 -0.65 -15.71
CA GLU A 363 -2.29 0.62 -16.41
C GLU A 363 -3.30 1.48 -15.64
N ALA A 364 -4.29 0.87 -14.99
CA ALA A 364 -5.24 1.59 -14.16
C ALA A 364 -4.57 2.13 -12.88
N HIS A 365 -3.58 1.42 -12.31
CA HIS A 365 -2.75 1.92 -11.22
C HIS A 365 -2.01 3.22 -11.60
N ARG A 366 -1.39 3.25 -12.79
CA ARG A 366 -0.73 4.45 -13.33
C ARG A 366 -1.72 5.61 -13.47
N VAL A 367 -2.86 5.38 -14.12
CA VAL A 367 -3.91 6.39 -14.30
C VAL A 367 -4.43 6.93 -12.97
N ILE A 368 -4.70 6.06 -11.99
CA ILE A 368 -5.14 6.47 -10.65
C ILE A 368 -4.07 7.34 -9.98
N GLY A 369 -2.80 6.94 -10.05
CA GLY A 369 -1.69 7.68 -9.44
C GLY A 369 -1.51 9.08 -10.04
N GLU A 370 -1.52 9.18 -11.37
CA GLU A 370 -1.41 10.46 -12.10
C GLU A 370 -2.60 11.39 -11.80
N ARG A 371 -3.83 10.83 -11.79
CA ARG A 371 -5.02 11.60 -11.44
C ARG A 371 -4.98 12.05 -9.98
N PHE A 372 -4.55 11.21 -9.06
CA PHE A 372 -4.43 11.59 -7.64
C PHE A 372 -3.42 12.71 -7.47
N ALA A 373 -2.22 12.60 -8.06
CA ALA A 373 -1.22 13.67 -8.03
C ALA A 373 -1.80 15.00 -8.54
N ARG A 374 -2.46 14.97 -9.70
CA ARG A 374 -3.06 16.18 -10.29
C ARG A 374 -4.22 16.76 -9.47
N LEU A 375 -5.15 15.94 -8.99
CA LEU A 375 -6.37 16.39 -8.31
C LEU A 375 -6.13 16.78 -6.86
N VAL A 376 -5.14 16.17 -6.20
CA VAL A 376 -4.91 16.34 -4.76
C VAL A 376 -3.72 17.23 -4.47
N PHE A 377 -2.59 17.01 -5.16
CA PHE A 377 -1.36 17.79 -4.94
C PHE A 377 -1.16 18.90 -5.98
N GLY A 378 -1.92 18.87 -7.09
CA GLY A 378 -1.91 19.93 -8.10
C GLY A 378 -2.73 21.16 -7.70
N GLU A 379 -2.79 22.14 -8.62
CA GLU A 379 -3.50 23.40 -8.42
C GLU A 379 -4.98 23.19 -8.01
N GLY A 380 -5.38 23.85 -6.91
CA GLY A 380 -6.74 23.73 -6.36
C GLY A 380 -7.02 22.42 -5.60
N GLY A 381 -6.05 21.52 -5.52
CA GLY A 381 -6.14 20.28 -4.77
C GLY A 381 -6.03 20.48 -3.25
N ALA A 382 -6.54 19.50 -2.49
CA ALA A 382 -6.54 19.53 -1.03
C ALA A 382 -5.15 19.70 -0.40
N PHE A 383 -4.11 19.21 -1.07
CA PHE A 383 -2.72 19.24 -0.63
C PHE A 383 -1.83 20.09 -1.54
N GLN A 384 -2.40 21.05 -2.27
CA GLN A 384 -1.67 21.88 -3.24
C GLN A 384 -0.42 22.58 -2.65
N GLU A 385 -0.44 22.93 -1.37
CA GLU A 385 0.69 23.58 -0.69
C GLU A 385 1.87 22.63 -0.43
N PHE A 386 1.63 21.33 -0.55
CA PHE A 386 2.59 20.24 -0.30
C PHE A 386 3.04 19.54 -1.58
N GLY A 387 2.42 19.84 -2.72
CA GLY A 387 2.88 19.36 -4.00
C GLY A 387 4.18 20.05 -4.41
N GLY A 388 5.14 19.29 -4.93
CA GLY A 388 6.29 19.81 -5.63
C GLY A 388 5.82 20.75 -6.75
N ARG A 389 6.31 22.00 -6.74
CA ARG A 389 6.10 22.92 -7.85
C ARG A 389 6.88 22.35 -9.04
N GLY A 390 6.20 21.59 -9.88
CA GLY A 390 6.73 21.06 -11.14
C GLY A 390 7.21 22.16 -12.08
#